data_AF-F2NBT6-F1
#
_entry.id   AF-F2NBT6-F1
#
_cell.length_a   1.000
_cell.length_b   1.000
_cell.length_c   1.000
_cell.angle_alpha   90.00
_cell.angle_beta   90.00
_cell.angle_gamma   90.00
#
_symmetry.space_group_name_H-M   'P 1'
#
loop_
_entity.id
_entity.type
_entity.pdbx_description
1 polymer ?
#
loop_
_entity_poly.entity_id
_entity_poly.type
_entity_poly.pdbx_seq_one_letter_code
_entity_poly.pdbx_strand_id
1 'polypeptide(L)'
;MPQHYSRKTAPKKKLGKKEILAIILVILIISGIGNAMSKSKQPETPKKESQEQKTSKKKSDKKKNAKEDLLDGLVDKPLDEAIASINDAGLKVTYNNGTKSNGALFESDDPYSFTLKENAKNMVVTKVEKDSAGGHDAKITIQDKAGIEREKQAKATRDALEKKLDKTDAWIAVKTYGEKQYPYGFKVHYMLNELSAEPLDENTWGLKSTCDITNGYGAETKGKTIEAKVTGTSDAPQVIEFNVY
;
A
#
# COMPACT_ATOMS: atom_id res chain seq x y z
N MET A 1 -52.39 -0.81 30.48
CA MET A 1 -52.49 0.68 30.40
C MET A 1 -51.22 1.21 29.77
N PRO A 2 -51.26 2.24 28.91
CA PRO A 2 -51.50 2.09 27.47
C PRO A 2 -50.27 2.37 26.59
N GLN A 3 -50.39 1.95 25.32
CA GLN A 3 -49.50 2.29 24.22
C GLN A 3 -49.61 3.76 23.83
N HIS A 4 -48.49 4.37 23.41
CA HIS A 4 -48.52 5.62 22.66
C HIS A 4 -47.67 5.51 21.39
N TYR A 5 -48.39 5.30 20.28
CA TYR A 5 -47.99 5.70 18.93
C TYR A 5 -47.85 7.22 18.86
N SER A 6 -46.83 7.72 18.15
CA SER A 6 -46.92 9.04 17.52
C SER A 6 -46.15 9.06 16.20
N ARG A 7 -46.89 8.99 15.09
CA ARG A 7 -46.43 9.38 13.75
C ARG A 7 -46.25 10.90 13.73
N LYS A 8 -45.16 11.39 13.14
CA LYS A 8 -45.09 12.77 12.64
C LYS A 8 -44.74 12.76 11.16
N THR A 9 -45.60 13.44 10.42
CA THR A 9 -45.69 13.61 8.97
C THR A 9 -44.65 14.59 8.43
N ALA A 10 -44.22 14.35 7.19
CA ALA A 10 -43.34 15.22 6.41
C ALA A 10 -44.01 16.55 5.99
N PRO A 11 -43.26 17.66 5.86
CA PRO A 11 -43.71 18.84 5.13
C PRO A 11 -43.23 18.84 3.66
N LYS A 12 -44.15 19.11 2.74
CA LYS A 12 -43.91 19.31 1.30
C LYS A 12 -43.54 20.78 0.98
N LYS A 13 -42.50 20.93 0.12
CA LYS A 13 -42.17 21.97 -0.88
C LYS A 13 -42.60 23.44 -0.69
N LYS A 14 -41.64 24.35 -0.93
CA LYS A 14 -41.84 25.49 -1.85
C LYS A 14 -40.60 25.72 -2.72
N LEU A 15 -40.84 25.77 -4.04
CA LEU A 15 -39.90 26.01 -5.12
C LEU A 15 -39.87 27.53 -5.39
N GLY A 16 -38.73 28.19 -5.26
CA GLY A 16 -38.56 29.63 -5.51
C GLY A 16 -37.96 29.91 -6.88
N LYS A 17 -38.74 30.53 -7.77
CA LYS A 17 -38.31 31.06 -9.07
C LYS A 17 -37.46 32.32 -8.88
N LYS A 18 -36.26 32.37 -9.46
CA LYS A 18 -35.61 33.61 -9.92
C LYS A 18 -34.79 33.30 -11.18
N GLU A 19 -35.37 33.61 -12.33
CA GLU A 19 -34.62 33.97 -13.53
C GLU A 19 -34.10 35.41 -13.34
N ILE A 20 -32.93 35.74 -13.91
CA ILE A 20 -32.69 36.99 -14.65
C ILE A 20 -31.36 36.86 -15.42
N LEU A 21 -31.45 37.24 -16.70
CA LEU A 21 -30.49 37.26 -17.80
C LEU A 21 -29.22 38.10 -17.55
N ALA A 22 -28.14 37.78 -18.29
CA ALA A 22 -27.20 38.78 -18.80
C ALA A 22 -26.77 38.44 -20.24
N ILE A 23 -27.09 39.36 -21.16
CA ILE A 23 -26.75 39.42 -22.57
C ILE A 23 -25.47 40.26 -22.72
N ILE A 24 -24.49 39.81 -23.51
CA ILE A 24 -23.42 40.69 -24.05
C ILE A 24 -23.23 40.36 -25.54
N LEU A 25 -23.25 41.41 -26.37
CA LEU A 25 -23.12 41.38 -27.84
C LEU A 25 -22.11 42.46 -28.26
N VAL A 26 -21.61 42.29 -29.50
CA VAL A 26 -20.88 43.23 -30.41
C VAL A 26 -19.37 43.37 -30.10
N ILE A 27 -18.40 43.34 -31.03
CA ILE A 27 -18.26 44.11 -32.30
C ILE A 27 -17.37 43.42 -33.37
N LEU A 28 -17.75 43.64 -34.64
CA LEU A 28 -17.10 43.33 -35.93
C LEU A 28 -15.93 44.27 -36.29
N ILE A 29 -14.92 43.78 -37.01
CA ILE A 29 -14.04 44.60 -37.88
C ILE A 29 -13.95 43.94 -39.27
N ILE A 30 -14.18 44.74 -40.31
CA ILE A 30 -14.08 44.44 -41.75
C ILE A 30 -12.98 45.33 -42.37
N SER A 31 -12.23 44.78 -43.35
CA SER A 31 -11.55 45.41 -44.53
C SER A 31 -10.10 44.92 -44.68
N GLY A 32 -9.53 44.62 -45.86
CA GLY A 32 -9.95 44.76 -47.26
C GLY A 32 -9.09 43.89 -48.20
N ILE A 33 -9.64 43.49 -49.35
CA ILE A 33 -9.29 43.84 -50.77
C ILE A 33 -7.90 43.38 -51.28
N GLY A 34 -7.88 42.55 -52.35
CA GLY A 34 -6.69 42.33 -53.18
C GLY A 34 -6.66 41.10 -54.13
N ASN A 35 -7.44 41.16 -55.22
CA ASN A 35 -7.30 40.56 -56.58
C ASN A 35 -6.36 39.35 -56.91
N ALA A 36 -6.93 38.38 -57.65
CA ALA A 36 -6.57 37.93 -59.02
C ALA A 36 -6.39 36.40 -59.28
N MET A 37 -7.34 35.89 -60.09
CA MET A 37 -7.25 34.90 -61.20
C MET A 37 -7.10 33.37 -61.00
N SER A 38 -8.19 32.69 -61.43
CA SER A 38 -8.32 31.45 -62.26
C SER A 38 -7.70 30.14 -61.74
N LYS A 39 -8.38 28.98 -61.73
CA LYS A 39 -9.36 28.47 -62.70
C LYS A 39 -10.12 27.24 -62.13
N SER A 40 -11.43 27.22 -62.44
CA SER A 40 -12.32 26.07 -62.74
C SER A 40 -12.78 25.04 -61.68
N LYS A 41 -14.13 24.99 -61.60
CA LYS A 41 -15.09 23.86 -61.46
C LYS A 41 -15.72 23.54 -60.08
N GLN A 42 -16.98 24.01 -59.97
CA GLN A 42 -18.13 23.54 -59.17
C GLN A 42 -18.44 22.03 -59.32
N PRO A 43 -19.43 21.45 -58.59
CA PRO A 43 -20.09 21.88 -57.33
C PRO A 43 -20.19 20.73 -56.29
N GLU A 44 -20.40 21.02 -55.01
CA GLU A 44 -21.32 20.22 -54.16
C GLU A 44 -21.58 20.89 -52.80
N THR A 45 -22.79 20.64 -52.32
CA THR A 45 -23.54 21.20 -51.19
C THR A 45 -22.85 21.19 -49.81
N PRO A 46 -23.25 22.08 -48.88
CA PRO A 46 -22.53 22.32 -47.64
C PRO A 46 -22.69 21.20 -46.61
N LYS A 47 -21.54 20.65 -46.21
CA LYS A 47 -21.34 19.80 -45.03
C LYS A 47 -21.75 20.57 -43.76
N LYS A 48 -22.85 20.15 -43.14
CA LYS A 48 -23.24 20.54 -41.79
C LYS A 48 -22.43 19.66 -40.82
N GLU A 49 -21.19 20.05 -40.58
CA GLU A 49 -20.33 19.44 -39.57
C GLU A 49 -19.91 20.52 -38.57
N SER A 50 -19.79 20.10 -37.30
CA SER A 50 -19.32 20.88 -36.14
C SER A 50 -20.40 21.46 -35.23
N GLN A 51 -20.85 20.61 -34.28
CA GLN A 51 -21.02 21.03 -32.88
C GLN A 51 -21.02 19.87 -31.86
N GLU A 52 -21.06 18.60 -32.28
CA GLU A 52 -21.18 17.46 -31.35
C GLU A 52 -19.84 16.92 -30.79
N GLN A 53 -18.70 17.31 -31.37
CA GLN A 53 -17.37 16.74 -31.04
C GLN A 53 -16.58 17.52 -29.98
N LYS A 54 -16.93 18.78 -29.66
CA LYS A 54 -16.26 19.57 -28.61
C LYS A 54 -16.83 19.33 -27.20
N THR A 55 -18.03 18.79 -27.09
CA THR A 55 -18.70 18.45 -25.81
C THR A 55 -18.32 17.07 -25.28
N SER A 56 -17.94 16.11 -26.14
CA SER A 56 -17.52 14.76 -25.72
C SER A 56 -16.12 14.75 -25.08
N LYS A 57 -15.16 15.50 -25.64
CA LYS A 57 -13.78 15.58 -25.13
C LYS A 57 -13.72 16.26 -23.75
N LYS A 58 -14.44 17.37 -23.55
CA LYS A 58 -14.50 18.10 -22.27
C LYS A 58 -15.25 17.36 -21.16
N LYS A 59 -16.22 16.49 -21.49
CA LYS A 59 -16.87 15.57 -20.54
C LYS A 59 -15.99 14.36 -20.21
N SER A 60 -15.24 13.85 -21.19
CA SER A 60 -14.27 12.76 -21.01
C SER A 60 -13.14 13.16 -20.05
N ASP A 61 -12.52 14.31 -20.27
CA ASP A 61 -11.40 14.79 -19.44
C ASP A 61 -11.86 15.12 -18.01
N LYS A 62 -13.06 15.74 -17.86
CA LYS A 62 -13.65 16.02 -16.55
C LYS A 62 -14.05 14.75 -15.78
N LYS A 63 -14.52 13.72 -16.49
CA LYS A 63 -14.89 12.42 -15.91
C LYS A 63 -13.65 11.58 -15.56
N LYS A 64 -12.57 11.68 -16.34
CA LYS A 64 -11.28 11.04 -16.04
C LYS A 64 -10.66 11.62 -14.77
N ASN A 65 -10.58 12.95 -14.66
CA ASN A 65 -10.06 13.61 -13.46
C ASN A 65 -10.88 13.25 -12.21
N ALA A 66 -12.21 13.21 -12.29
CA ALA A 66 -13.05 12.86 -11.14
C ALA A 66 -12.86 11.41 -10.65
N LYS A 67 -12.54 10.47 -11.55
CA LYS A 67 -12.23 9.08 -11.17
C LYS A 67 -10.86 8.99 -10.50
N GLU A 68 -9.86 9.67 -11.05
CA GLU A 68 -8.51 9.68 -10.49
C GLU A 68 -8.50 10.35 -9.11
N ASP A 69 -9.19 11.47 -8.94
CA ASP A 69 -9.33 12.17 -7.66
C ASP A 69 -10.00 11.27 -6.60
N LEU A 70 -11.01 10.50 -6.99
CA LEU A 70 -11.66 9.54 -6.09
C LEU A 70 -10.68 8.44 -5.66
N LEU A 71 -9.98 7.84 -6.63
CA LEU A 71 -9.01 6.77 -6.40
C LEU A 71 -7.86 7.23 -5.50
N ASP A 72 -7.35 8.46 -5.69
CA ASP A 72 -6.33 9.05 -4.82
C ASP A 72 -6.83 9.23 -3.38
N GLY A 73 -8.11 9.58 -3.22
CA GLY A 73 -8.75 9.73 -1.92
C GLY A 73 -9.08 8.41 -1.20
N LEU A 74 -8.78 7.25 -1.78
CA LEU A 74 -9.06 5.96 -1.12
C LEU A 74 -7.97 5.52 -0.14
N VAL A 75 -6.72 5.98 -0.33
CA VAL A 75 -5.61 5.61 0.56
C VAL A 75 -5.92 6.04 1.99
N ASP A 76 -5.59 5.18 2.95
CA ASP A 76 -5.85 5.29 4.39
C ASP A 76 -7.33 5.19 4.80
N LYS A 77 -8.25 5.02 3.84
CA LYS A 77 -9.67 4.80 4.17
C LYS A 77 -9.94 3.35 4.60
N PRO A 78 -10.90 3.15 5.53
CA PRO A 78 -11.47 1.84 5.78
C PRO A 78 -11.99 1.18 4.49
N LEU A 79 -11.81 -0.14 4.38
CA LEU A 79 -12.19 -0.86 3.15
C LEU A 79 -13.70 -0.80 2.87
N ASP A 80 -14.55 -0.83 3.90
CA ASP A 80 -16.01 -0.70 3.72
C ASP A 80 -16.42 0.66 3.13
N GLU A 81 -15.79 1.75 3.57
CA GLU A 81 -15.97 3.09 2.97
C GLU A 81 -15.43 3.16 1.53
N ALA A 82 -14.29 2.52 1.28
CA ALA A 82 -13.69 2.47 -0.05
C ALA A 82 -14.59 1.70 -1.03
N ILE A 83 -15.11 0.53 -0.65
CA ILE A 83 -16.04 -0.27 -1.45
C ILE A 83 -17.29 0.54 -1.80
N ALA A 84 -17.86 1.27 -0.84
CA ALA A 84 -19.02 2.12 -1.10
C ALA A 84 -18.69 3.19 -2.16
N SER A 85 -17.56 3.88 -2.01
CA SER A 85 -17.11 4.92 -2.94
C SER A 85 -16.85 4.38 -4.36
N ILE A 86 -16.23 3.20 -4.47
CA ILE A 86 -15.93 2.51 -5.73
C ILE A 86 -17.23 2.12 -6.45
N ASN A 87 -18.18 1.53 -5.72
CA ASN A 87 -19.47 1.10 -6.25
C ASN A 87 -20.32 2.28 -6.72
N ASP A 88 -20.41 3.35 -5.92
CA ASP A 88 -21.15 4.57 -6.26
C ASP A 88 -20.62 5.24 -7.53
N ALA A 89 -19.31 5.15 -7.77
CA ALA A 89 -18.64 5.66 -8.97
C ALA A 89 -18.67 4.70 -10.17
N GLY A 90 -19.11 3.45 -9.97
CA GLY A 90 -19.13 2.41 -11.00
C GLY A 90 -17.74 2.03 -11.52
N LEU A 91 -16.74 2.04 -10.63
CA LEU A 91 -15.35 1.68 -10.96
C LEU A 91 -15.15 0.17 -10.89
N LYS A 92 -14.32 -0.37 -11.79
CA LYS A 92 -13.88 -1.76 -11.76
C LYS A 92 -12.50 -1.82 -11.13
N VAL A 93 -12.33 -2.58 -10.05
CA VAL A 93 -11.03 -2.71 -9.39
C VAL A 93 -10.73 -4.15 -9.00
N THR A 94 -9.45 -4.47 -8.91
CA THR A 94 -8.98 -5.70 -8.27
C THR A 94 -8.41 -5.41 -6.89
N TYR A 95 -8.48 -6.38 -5.98
CA TYR A 95 -8.00 -6.29 -4.61
C TYR A 95 -6.87 -7.30 -4.37
N ASN A 96 -5.90 -6.94 -3.54
CA ASN A 96 -4.88 -7.84 -3.00
C ASN A 96 -4.55 -7.46 -1.55
N ASN A 97 -3.96 -8.38 -0.77
CA ASN A 97 -3.53 -8.09 0.60
C ASN A 97 -2.04 -7.75 0.75
N GLY A 98 -1.34 -7.51 -0.36
CA GLY A 98 0.11 -7.25 -0.37
C GLY A 98 0.99 -8.49 -0.13
N THR A 99 0.40 -9.65 0.20
CA THR A 99 1.13 -10.90 0.42
C THR A 99 1.36 -11.63 -0.89
N LYS A 100 2.60 -12.05 -1.13
CA LYS A 100 2.96 -12.87 -2.30
C LYS A 100 2.84 -14.35 -1.96
N SER A 101 2.28 -15.12 -2.90
CA SER A 101 2.30 -16.59 -2.91
C SER A 101 3.07 -17.06 -4.13
N ASN A 102 4.06 -17.93 -3.96
CA ASN A 102 4.95 -18.40 -5.04
C ASN A 102 5.55 -17.27 -5.89
N GLY A 103 5.87 -16.14 -5.26
CA GLY A 103 6.45 -14.97 -5.92
C GLY A 103 5.47 -14.00 -6.58
N ALA A 104 4.18 -14.33 -6.67
CA ALA A 104 3.14 -13.48 -7.27
C ALA A 104 2.13 -12.98 -6.23
N LEU A 105 1.56 -11.78 -6.45
CA LEU A 105 0.43 -11.31 -5.66
C LEU A 105 -0.83 -12.08 -6.08
N PHE A 106 -1.61 -12.52 -5.10
CA PHE A 106 -2.96 -13.00 -5.37
C PHE A 106 -3.90 -11.79 -5.50
N GLU A 107 -4.70 -11.76 -6.57
CA GLU A 107 -5.63 -10.67 -6.88
C GLU A 107 -7.05 -11.23 -7.05
N SER A 108 -8.06 -10.46 -6.62
CA SER A 108 -9.47 -10.83 -6.76
C SER A 108 -10.34 -9.61 -7.06
N ASP A 109 -11.39 -9.78 -7.86
CA ASP A 109 -12.42 -8.75 -8.08
C ASP A 109 -13.36 -8.62 -6.87
N ASP A 110 -13.40 -9.64 -6.01
CA ASP A 110 -14.19 -9.64 -4.78
C ASP A 110 -13.38 -9.05 -3.61
N PRO A 111 -13.78 -7.89 -3.05
CA PRO A 111 -13.07 -7.28 -1.92
C PRO A 111 -13.04 -8.15 -0.66
N TYR A 112 -13.92 -9.13 -0.55
CA TYR A 112 -14.02 -10.02 0.60
C TYR A 112 -13.25 -11.33 0.42
N SER A 113 -12.48 -11.49 -0.66
CA SER A 113 -11.58 -12.64 -0.83
C SER A 113 -10.45 -12.71 0.20
N PHE A 114 -10.17 -11.60 0.90
CA PHE A 114 -9.11 -11.48 1.90
C PHE A 114 -9.64 -11.20 3.32
N THR A 115 -10.94 -10.98 3.46
CA THR A 115 -11.59 -10.67 4.74
C THR A 115 -13.08 -10.97 4.69
N LEU A 116 -13.68 -11.26 5.84
CA LEU A 116 -15.14 -11.26 5.95
C LEU A 116 -15.69 -9.83 5.86
N LYS A 117 -16.93 -9.71 5.38
CA LYS A 117 -17.60 -8.41 5.16
C LYS A 117 -17.74 -7.60 6.44
N GLU A 118 -18.09 -8.26 7.53
CA GLU A 118 -18.19 -7.68 8.87
C GLU A 118 -16.84 -7.12 9.40
N ASN A 119 -15.73 -7.60 8.85
CA ASN A 119 -14.38 -7.21 9.23
C ASN A 119 -13.76 -6.19 8.26
N ALA A 120 -14.44 -5.81 7.18
CA ALA A 120 -13.91 -4.85 6.20
C ALA A 120 -13.55 -3.49 6.83
N LYS A 121 -14.30 -3.02 7.82
CA LYS A 121 -13.97 -1.80 8.59
C LYS A 121 -12.62 -1.84 9.32
N ASN A 122 -12.09 -3.04 9.57
CA ASN A 122 -10.79 -3.27 10.21
C ASN A 122 -9.65 -3.33 9.18
N MET A 123 -9.98 -3.40 7.89
CA MET A 123 -9.01 -3.26 6.81
C MET A 123 -8.92 -1.81 6.34
N VAL A 124 -7.74 -1.45 5.83
CA VAL A 124 -7.44 -0.13 5.26
C VAL A 124 -6.86 -0.32 3.87
N VAL A 125 -7.22 0.58 2.96
CA VAL A 125 -6.57 0.68 1.66
C VAL A 125 -5.19 1.32 1.85
N THR A 126 -4.12 0.56 1.59
CA THR A 126 -2.74 1.04 1.75
C THR A 126 -2.08 1.44 0.43
N LYS A 127 -2.63 0.99 -0.70
CA LYS A 127 -2.13 1.35 -2.03
C LYS A 127 -3.23 1.35 -3.06
N VAL A 128 -3.15 2.27 -4.01
CA VAL A 128 -3.97 2.32 -5.21
C VAL A 128 -3.05 2.44 -6.42
N GLU A 129 -3.16 1.50 -7.35
CA GLU A 129 -2.46 1.51 -8.64
C GLU A 129 -3.48 1.72 -9.75
N LYS A 130 -3.50 2.93 -10.34
CA LYS A 130 -4.47 3.33 -11.38
C LYS A 130 -4.14 2.68 -12.73
N ASP A 131 -5.13 2.65 -13.63
CA ASP A 131 -4.99 2.13 -14.99
C ASP A 131 -4.44 0.69 -15.03
N SER A 132 -4.96 -0.15 -14.12
CA SER A 132 -4.55 -1.54 -14.01
C SER A 132 -4.94 -2.35 -15.25
N ALA A 133 -4.15 -3.37 -15.58
CA ALA A 133 -4.35 -4.18 -16.78
C ALA A 133 -5.73 -4.88 -16.81
N GLY A 134 -6.16 -5.32 -17.99
CA GLY A 134 -7.38 -6.12 -18.14
C GLY A 134 -8.70 -5.35 -18.04
N GLY A 135 -8.69 -4.02 -18.20
CA GLY A 135 -9.90 -3.20 -18.22
C GLY A 135 -10.41 -2.79 -16.84
N HIS A 136 -9.55 -2.85 -15.83
CA HIS A 136 -9.80 -2.33 -14.49
C HIS A 136 -9.37 -0.86 -14.41
N ASP A 137 -10.12 -0.06 -13.67
CA ASP A 137 -9.76 1.33 -13.37
C ASP A 137 -8.60 1.41 -12.37
N ALA A 138 -8.47 0.43 -11.45
CA ALA A 138 -7.38 0.38 -10.48
C ALA A 138 -7.15 -1.02 -9.88
N LYS A 139 -6.00 -1.20 -9.22
CA LYS A 139 -5.70 -2.26 -8.27
C LYS A 139 -5.54 -1.67 -6.87
N ILE A 140 -6.17 -2.29 -5.89
CA ILE A 140 -6.24 -1.82 -4.50
C ILE A 140 -5.51 -2.83 -3.61
N THR A 141 -4.53 -2.37 -2.85
CA THR A 141 -3.93 -3.17 -1.77
C THR A 141 -4.59 -2.82 -0.46
N ILE A 142 -5.02 -3.85 0.27
CA ILE A 142 -5.69 -3.75 1.57
C ILE A 142 -4.90 -4.47 2.64
N GLN A 143 -4.83 -3.90 3.83
CA GLN A 143 -4.18 -4.53 4.96
C GLN A 143 -5.01 -4.36 6.23
N ASP A 144 -4.85 -5.30 7.16
CA ASP A 144 -5.47 -5.21 8.48
C ASP A 144 -4.81 -4.12 9.32
N LYS A 145 -5.61 -3.25 9.95
CA LYS A 145 -5.11 -2.16 10.81
C LYS A 145 -4.21 -2.66 11.93
N ALA A 146 -4.60 -3.76 12.58
CA ALA A 146 -3.80 -4.32 13.67
C ALA A 146 -2.51 -4.97 13.15
N GLY A 147 -2.51 -5.52 11.94
CA GLY A 147 -1.31 -5.91 11.21
C GLY A 147 -0.33 -4.75 11.02
N ILE A 148 -0.80 -3.64 10.43
CA ILE A 148 0.01 -2.44 10.19
C ILE A 148 0.64 -1.91 11.48
N GLU A 149 -0.16 -1.77 12.55
CA GLU A 149 0.35 -1.27 13.82
C GLU A 149 1.34 -2.23 14.48
N ARG A 150 1.15 -3.55 14.35
CA ARG A 150 2.14 -4.54 14.82
C ARG A 150 3.45 -4.44 14.05
N GLU A 151 3.41 -4.28 12.72
CA GLU A 151 4.62 -4.10 11.91
C GLU A 151 5.35 -2.81 12.28
N LYS A 152 4.61 -1.72 12.48
CA LYS A 152 5.17 -0.44 12.93
C LYS A 152 5.81 -0.55 14.31
N GLN A 153 5.16 -1.22 15.25
CA GLN A 153 5.73 -1.48 16.58
C GLN A 153 6.96 -2.38 16.49
N ALA A 154 6.92 -3.48 15.74
CA ALA A 154 8.06 -4.36 15.54
C ALA A 154 9.26 -3.63 14.92
N LYS A 155 9.01 -2.76 13.94
CA LYS A 155 10.04 -1.90 13.36
C LYS A 155 10.59 -0.91 14.39
N ALA A 156 9.73 -0.25 15.16
CA ALA A 156 10.16 0.68 16.19
C ALA A 156 11.03 0.00 17.27
N THR A 157 10.65 -1.21 17.70
CA THR A 157 11.43 -2.03 18.63
C THR A 157 12.79 -2.39 18.05
N ARG A 158 12.84 -2.83 16.78
CA ARG A 158 14.10 -3.13 16.08
C ARG A 158 14.99 -1.91 15.97
N ASP A 159 14.46 -0.78 15.49
CA ASP A 159 15.19 0.48 15.35
C ASP A 159 15.71 0.99 16.71
N ALA A 160 14.95 0.78 17.80
CA ALA A 160 15.35 1.16 19.14
C ALA A 160 16.48 0.28 19.69
N LEU A 161 16.43 -1.03 19.42
CA LEU A 161 17.49 -1.97 19.76
C LEU A 161 18.77 -1.69 18.97
N GLU A 162 18.68 -1.57 17.64
CA GLU A 162 19.83 -1.36 16.75
C GLU A 162 20.62 -0.09 17.10
N LYS A 163 19.95 0.95 17.63
CA LYS A 163 20.62 2.16 18.13
C LYS A 163 21.50 1.93 19.36
N LYS A 164 21.19 0.90 20.17
CA LYS A 164 21.92 0.58 21.41
C LYS A 164 22.94 -0.52 21.17
N LEU A 165 22.55 -1.56 20.45
CA LEU A 165 23.32 -2.76 20.17
C LEU A 165 23.10 -3.16 18.72
N ASP A 166 24.10 -2.90 17.88
CA ASP A 166 24.12 -3.35 16.49
C ASP A 166 24.09 -4.88 16.42
N LYS A 167 23.42 -5.41 15.41
CA LYS A 167 23.30 -6.86 15.20
C LYS A 167 24.68 -7.52 15.01
N THR A 168 25.62 -6.84 14.35
CA THR A 168 26.98 -7.36 14.12
C THR A 168 27.74 -7.50 15.43
N ASP A 169 27.66 -6.49 16.30
CA ASP A 169 28.32 -6.54 17.62
C ASP A 169 27.71 -7.63 18.50
N ALA A 170 26.39 -7.83 18.42
CA ALA A 170 25.73 -8.94 19.09
C ALA A 170 26.24 -10.31 18.59
N TRP A 171 26.40 -10.49 17.28
CA TRP A 171 26.99 -11.72 16.71
C TRP A 171 28.46 -11.91 17.07
N ILE A 172 29.25 -10.84 17.12
CA ILE A 172 30.64 -10.89 17.59
C ILE A 172 30.69 -11.37 19.04
N ALA A 173 29.79 -10.88 19.90
CA ALA A 173 29.68 -11.34 21.27
C ALA A 173 29.36 -12.83 21.36
N VAL A 174 28.44 -13.34 20.53
CA VAL A 174 28.13 -14.78 20.43
C VAL A 174 29.35 -15.58 20.00
N LYS A 175 30.09 -15.12 18.98
CA LYS A 175 31.34 -15.76 18.53
C LYS A 175 32.35 -15.86 19.67
N THR A 176 32.64 -14.74 20.33
CA THR A 176 33.60 -14.68 21.44
C THR A 176 33.14 -15.52 22.63
N TYR A 177 31.85 -15.56 22.94
CA TYR A 177 31.32 -16.41 24.00
C TYR A 177 31.46 -17.90 23.64
N GLY A 178 31.09 -18.29 22.42
CA GLY A 178 31.21 -19.67 21.96
C GLY A 178 32.64 -20.17 21.90
N GLU A 179 33.61 -19.33 21.49
CA GLU A 179 35.04 -19.66 21.51
C GLU A 179 35.55 -19.96 22.94
N LYS A 180 34.96 -19.32 23.96
CA LYS A 180 35.27 -19.62 25.37
C LYS A 180 34.62 -20.93 25.85
N GLN A 181 33.40 -21.23 25.39
CA GLN A 181 32.68 -22.45 25.78
C GLN A 181 33.24 -23.71 25.08
N TYR A 182 33.70 -23.58 23.83
CA TYR A 182 34.31 -24.66 23.06
C TYR A 182 35.76 -24.30 22.70
N PRO A 183 36.71 -24.43 23.65
CA PRO A 183 38.08 -23.94 23.48
C PRO A 183 38.88 -24.66 22.38
N TYR A 184 38.43 -25.84 21.94
CA TYR A 184 39.06 -26.57 20.84
C TYR A 184 38.60 -26.09 19.46
N GLY A 185 37.47 -25.39 19.37
CA GLY A 185 36.96 -24.80 18.14
C GLY A 185 35.47 -24.53 18.18
N PHE A 186 35.10 -23.29 17.90
CA PHE A 186 33.73 -22.84 17.68
C PHE A 186 33.70 -21.93 16.47
N LYS A 187 32.83 -22.23 15.50
CA LYS A 187 32.64 -21.39 14.32
C LYS A 187 31.16 -21.16 14.07
N VAL A 188 30.66 -19.98 14.42
CA VAL A 188 29.30 -19.54 14.05
C VAL A 188 29.30 -18.99 12.62
N HIS A 189 28.26 -19.33 11.84
CA HIS A 189 28.14 -18.99 10.42
C HIS A 189 27.12 -17.86 10.17
N TYR A 190 27.06 -16.86 11.04
CA TYR A 190 26.01 -15.82 11.01
C TYR A 190 26.02 -14.93 9.75
N MET A 191 27.10 -14.89 8.96
CA MET A 191 27.10 -14.14 7.69
C MET A 191 26.48 -14.91 6.52
N LEU A 192 26.55 -16.25 6.53
CA LEU A 192 26.15 -17.09 5.39
C LEU A 192 24.96 -18.00 5.69
N ASN A 193 24.72 -18.30 6.96
CA ASN A 193 23.70 -19.22 7.45
C ASN A 193 22.97 -18.66 8.69
N GLU A 194 22.73 -17.35 8.74
CA GLU A 194 21.79 -16.76 9.70
C GLU A 194 20.40 -17.36 9.44
N LEU A 195 19.82 -17.96 10.47
CA LEU A 195 18.47 -18.52 10.43
C LEU A 195 17.44 -17.50 10.93
N SER A 196 17.83 -16.66 11.89
CA SER A 196 17.00 -15.59 12.42
C SER A 196 17.85 -14.58 13.21
N ALA A 197 17.45 -13.32 13.16
CA ALA A 197 17.93 -12.28 14.07
C ALA A 197 16.79 -11.28 14.32
N GLU A 198 16.06 -11.50 15.42
CA GLU A 198 14.87 -10.73 15.77
C GLU A 198 15.04 -10.05 17.13
N PRO A 199 14.57 -8.80 17.28
CA PRO A 199 14.48 -8.19 18.60
C PRO A 199 13.44 -8.95 19.44
N LEU A 200 13.83 -9.40 20.64
CA LEU A 200 12.88 -9.89 21.64
C LEU A 200 12.19 -8.74 22.35
N ASP A 201 12.93 -7.64 22.52
CA ASP A 201 12.49 -6.35 23.07
C ASP A 201 13.47 -5.25 22.59
N GLU A 202 13.32 -4.03 23.11
CA GLU A 202 14.15 -2.86 22.73
C GLU A 202 15.61 -2.94 23.22
N ASN A 203 16.03 -4.01 23.90
CA ASN A 203 17.35 -4.17 24.51
C ASN A 203 17.98 -5.55 24.24
N THR A 204 17.25 -6.49 23.64
CA THR A 204 17.70 -7.88 23.52
C THR A 204 17.50 -8.43 22.12
N TRP A 205 18.58 -8.87 21.50
CA TRP A 205 18.55 -9.69 20.30
C TRP A 205 18.29 -11.15 20.64
N GLY A 206 17.38 -11.77 19.91
CA GLY A 206 17.28 -13.22 19.74
C GLY A 206 17.97 -13.61 18.43
N LEU A 207 19.05 -14.38 18.54
CA LEU A 207 19.94 -14.72 17.44
C LEU A 207 19.93 -16.22 17.18
N LYS A 208 19.81 -16.63 15.92
CA LYS A 208 19.86 -18.03 15.52
C LYS A 208 20.65 -18.21 14.23
N SER A 209 21.63 -19.11 14.26
CA SER A 209 22.49 -19.41 13.12
C SER A 209 22.91 -20.88 13.17
N THR A 210 23.55 -21.36 12.10
CA THR A 210 24.33 -22.59 12.18
C THR A 210 25.72 -22.34 12.75
N CYS A 211 26.35 -23.37 13.32
CA CYS A 211 27.72 -23.38 13.81
C CYS A 211 28.38 -24.75 13.65
N ASP A 212 29.71 -24.77 13.69
CA ASP A 212 30.54 -25.96 13.77
C ASP A 212 31.31 -25.97 15.10
N ILE A 213 31.46 -27.16 15.69
CA ILE A 213 32.21 -27.38 16.94
C ILE A 213 33.32 -28.40 16.70
N THR A 214 34.52 -28.11 17.20
CA THR A 214 35.65 -29.04 17.22
C THR A 214 35.86 -29.56 18.63
N ASN A 215 36.08 -30.87 18.79
CA ASN A 215 36.38 -31.48 20.08
C ASN A 215 37.90 -31.57 20.36
N GLY A 216 38.28 -32.02 21.55
CA GLY A 216 39.69 -32.13 21.97
C GLY A 216 40.55 -33.10 21.16
N TYR A 217 39.94 -33.93 20.31
CA TYR A 217 40.64 -34.83 19.39
C TYR A 217 40.76 -34.25 17.97
N GLY A 218 40.31 -33.01 17.75
CA GLY A 218 40.29 -32.36 16.44
C GLY A 218 39.14 -32.82 15.53
N ALA A 219 38.16 -33.57 16.05
CA ALA A 219 37.00 -33.98 15.26
C ALA A 219 35.95 -32.86 15.21
N GLU A 220 35.50 -32.52 14.01
CA GLU A 220 34.49 -31.48 13.77
C GLU A 220 33.08 -32.06 13.69
N THR A 221 32.14 -31.42 14.39
CA THR A 221 30.70 -31.61 14.22
C THR A 221 30.13 -30.36 13.55
N LYS A 222 29.64 -30.52 12.32
CA LYS A 222 29.21 -29.39 11.48
C LYS A 222 27.71 -29.18 11.49
N GLY A 223 27.29 -27.95 11.19
CA GLY A 223 25.89 -27.62 10.92
C GLY A 223 24.98 -27.76 12.14
N LYS A 224 25.54 -27.63 13.35
CA LYS A 224 24.74 -27.51 14.58
C LYS A 224 24.00 -26.19 14.58
N THR A 225 22.91 -26.10 15.34
CA THR A 225 22.20 -24.83 15.51
C THR A 225 22.67 -24.16 16.78
N ILE A 226 22.97 -22.86 16.71
CA ILE A 226 23.20 -21.99 17.86
C ILE A 226 22.01 -21.04 17.98
N GLU A 227 21.42 -21.00 19.18
CA GLU A 227 20.50 -19.96 19.61
C GLU A 227 21.13 -19.17 20.75
N ALA A 228 21.09 -17.84 20.66
CA ALA A 228 21.63 -16.96 21.67
C ALA A 228 20.72 -15.77 21.94
N LYS A 229 20.77 -15.25 23.17
CA LYS A 229 20.19 -13.96 23.53
C LYS A 229 21.29 -13.01 23.94
N VAL A 230 21.29 -11.82 23.35
CA VAL A 230 22.33 -10.82 23.59
C VAL A 230 21.70 -9.48 23.96
N THR A 231 22.14 -8.91 25.07
CA THR A 231 21.72 -7.59 25.56
C THR A 231 22.93 -6.67 25.76
N GLY A 232 22.73 -5.51 26.36
CA GLY A 232 23.77 -4.51 26.59
C GLY A 232 23.84 -3.49 25.45
N THR A 233 25.05 -3.05 25.14
CA THR A 233 25.31 -2.06 24.08
C THR A 233 26.37 -2.58 23.11
N SER A 234 26.52 -1.94 21.94
CA SER A 234 27.59 -2.25 20.99
C SER A 234 29.00 -2.23 21.60
N ASP A 235 29.27 -1.32 22.54
CA ASP A 235 30.56 -1.23 23.23
C ASP A 235 30.75 -2.30 24.32
N ALA A 236 29.64 -2.83 24.85
CA ALA A 236 29.65 -3.80 25.95
C ALA A 236 28.51 -4.83 25.80
N PRO A 237 28.54 -5.67 24.77
CA PRO A 237 27.49 -6.66 24.53
C PRO A 237 27.61 -7.81 25.53
N GLN A 238 26.47 -8.37 25.92
CA GLN A 238 26.37 -9.41 26.94
C GLN A 238 25.51 -10.57 26.45
N VAL A 239 26.11 -11.75 26.33
CA VAL A 239 25.39 -12.99 26.03
C VAL A 239 24.74 -13.50 27.32
N ILE A 240 23.42 -13.54 27.36
CA ILE A 240 22.62 -13.95 28.53
C ILE A 240 22.00 -15.34 28.37
N GLU A 241 21.95 -15.85 27.14
CA GLU A 241 21.55 -17.22 26.83
C GLU A 241 22.36 -17.71 25.63
N PHE A 242 22.79 -18.98 25.66
CA PHE A 242 23.62 -19.59 24.62
C PHE A 242 23.40 -21.10 24.61
N ASN A 243 22.74 -21.62 23.57
CA ASN A 243 22.36 -23.02 23.44
C ASN A 243 22.76 -23.58 22.08
N VAL A 244 23.54 -24.66 22.05
CA VAL A 244 23.91 -25.37 20.82
C VAL A 244 23.31 -26.78 20.81
N TYR A 245 22.73 -27.19 19.68
CA TYR A 245 22.11 -28.50 19.51
C TYR A 245 22.27 -29.06 18.08
#